data_AF-A0AAV2HCJ8-F1
#
_entry.id   AF-A0AAV2HCJ8-F1
#
_cell.length_a   1.000
_cell.length_b   1.000
_cell.length_c   1.000
_cell.angle_alpha   90.00
_cell.angle_beta   90.00
_cell.angle_gamma   90.00
#
_symmetry.space_group_name_H-M   'P 1'
#
loop_
_entity.id
_entity.type
_entity.pdbx_description
1 polymer ?
#
loop_
_entity_poly.entity_id
_entity_poly.type
_entity_poly.pdbx_seq_one_letter_code
_entity_poly.pdbx_strand_id
1 'polypeptide(L)'
;LCLFGIVGNTINILVFVKQGLRQSVNSSFFAMSISDLLGLVFQVWHNFCLNPYVDQLDAPIDFLDVQYLTAGWPNSVLVRITGWITVYVTAERCLSIAVPLKIKQIVTPRRTAAILVFIYVINIASLLPLYFSAYFSWNFYPAQNRTKFGISFRSNKLEIEYLIFTFQASLAIIAFACVIIFTTVLVVKLKKKSKWRRSTTFDREQSDTMSSRERKTINMVVVVATVLIVCYTPAVTCSITTSLTSDFGITGKQSNLFHMAWSFGFLFHSINSSISILLYYRMSSKY
;
A
#
# COMPACT_ATOMS: atom_id res chain seq x y z
N LEU A 1 -14.73 -4.05 8.72
CA LEU A 1 -13.62 -4.37 7.80
C LEU A 1 -12.26 -4.17 8.46
N CYS A 2 -11.91 -2.95 8.91
CA CYS A 2 -10.60 -2.67 9.50
C CYS A 2 -10.25 -3.58 10.69
N LEU A 3 -11.18 -3.84 11.61
CA LEU A 3 -10.94 -4.77 12.74
C LEU A 3 -10.54 -6.17 12.28
N PHE A 4 -11.25 -6.71 11.28
CA PHE A 4 -10.93 -8.01 10.69
C PHE A 4 -9.53 -7.99 10.05
N GLY A 5 -9.21 -6.95 9.29
CA GLY A 5 -7.89 -6.80 8.70
C GLY A 5 -6.76 -6.59 9.73
N ILE A 6 -7.03 -5.91 10.85
CA ILE A 6 -6.05 -5.74 11.94
C ILE A 6 -5.73 -7.08 12.57
N VAL A 7 -6.76 -7.86 12.94
CA VAL A 7 -6.58 -9.22 13.46
C VAL A 7 -5.87 -10.09 12.43
N GLY A 8 -6.30 -10.04 11.17
CA GLY A 8 -5.72 -10.82 10.08
C GLY A 8 -4.24 -10.55 9.86
N ASN A 9 -3.83 -9.28 9.80
CA ASN A 9 -2.43 -8.91 9.63
C ASN A 9 -1.59 -9.18 10.87
N THR A 10 -2.17 -9.09 12.07
CA THR A 10 -1.50 -9.51 13.31
C THR A 10 -1.17 -11.01 13.26
N ILE A 11 -2.12 -11.85 12.84
CA ILE A 11 -1.90 -13.29 12.64
C ILE A 11 -0.84 -13.51 11.56
N ASN A 12 -0.92 -12.82 10.41
CA ASN A 12 0.08 -12.92 9.34
C ASN A 12 1.50 -12.67 9.88
N ILE A 13 1.69 -11.58 10.64
CA ILE A 13 2.96 -11.21 11.26
C ILE A 13 3.47 -12.35 12.16
N LEU A 14 2.63 -12.85 13.07
CA LEU A 14 3.00 -13.94 13.99
C LEU A 14 3.38 -15.21 13.24
N VAL A 15 2.62 -15.58 12.20
CA VAL A 15 2.88 -16.75 11.37
C VAL A 15 4.20 -16.61 10.61
N PHE A 16 4.47 -15.47 9.97
CA PHE A 16 5.73 -15.27 9.22
C PHE A 16 6.96 -15.20 10.13
N VAL A 17 6.83 -14.65 11.34
CA VAL A 17 7.89 -14.70 12.36
C VAL A 17 8.18 -16.14 12.75
N LYS A 18 7.13 -16.94 13.02
CA LYS A 18 7.26 -18.36 13.38
C LYS A 18 7.85 -19.21 12.24
N GLN A 19 7.50 -18.92 10.98
CA GLN A 19 8.06 -19.60 9.81
C GLN A 19 9.54 -19.23 9.55
N GLY A 20 10.02 -18.15 10.15
CA GLY A 20 11.36 -17.61 9.98
C GLY A 20 11.50 -16.74 8.71
N LEU A 21 12.10 -15.57 8.88
CA LEU A 21 12.32 -14.57 7.83
C LEU A 21 13.59 -14.87 7.00
N ARG A 22 13.90 -16.16 6.81
CA ARG A 22 15.07 -16.60 6.03
C ARG A 22 14.80 -16.70 4.53
N GLN A 23 13.54 -16.59 4.12
CA GLN A 23 13.15 -16.54 2.71
C GLN A 23 12.76 -15.11 2.35
N SER A 24 13.20 -14.63 1.19
CA SER A 24 12.88 -13.28 0.67
C SER A 24 11.38 -13.01 0.72
N VAL A 25 10.59 -13.99 0.29
CA VAL A 25 9.13 -13.85 0.18
C VAL A 25 8.42 -13.81 1.53
N ASN A 26 8.87 -14.60 2.50
CA ASN A 26 8.36 -14.49 3.87
C ASN A 26 8.69 -13.10 4.45
N SER A 27 9.89 -12.58 4.17
CA SER A 27 10.29 -11.23 4.60
C SER A 27 9.43 -10.15 3.96
N SER A 28 9.13 -10.27 2.67
CA SER A 28 8.29 -9.31 1.94
C SER A 28 6.83 -9.36 2.38
N PHE A 29 6.23 -10.54 2.58
CA PHE A 29 4.86 -10.65 3.08
C PHE A 29 4.72 -10.23 4.54
N PHE A 30 5.74 -10.49 5.35
CA PHE A 30 5.84 -9.94 6.70
C PHE A 30 5.86 -8.41 6.67
N ALA A 31 6.74 -7.81 5.86
CA ALA A 31 6.83 -6.37 5.71
C ALA A 31 5.54 -5.75 5.15
N MET A 32 4.86 -6.43 4.23
CA MET A 32 3.54 -6.03 3.72
C MET A 32 2.45 -6.08 4.81
N SER A 33 2.46 -7.12 5.65
CA SER A 33 1.50 -7.25 6.74
C SER A 33 1.67 -6.15 7.80
N ILE A 34 2.90 -5.66 8.01
CA ILE A 34 3.17 -4.51 8.89
C ILE A 34 2.56 -3.23 8.31
N SER A 35 2.78 -2.93 7.03
CA SER A 35 2.22 -1.71 6.41
C SER A 35 0.71 -1.77 6.34
N ASP A 36 0.14 -2.93 6.03
CA ASP A 36 -1.31 -3.17 6.02
C ASP A 36 -1.92 -3.01 7.43
N LEU A 37 -1.29 -3.57 8.47
CA LEU A 37 -1.73 -3.43 9.87
C LEU A 37 -1.74 -1.95 10.29
N LEU A 38 -0.61 -1.26 10.14
CA LEU A 38 -0.48 0.15 10.53
C LEU A 38 -1.45 1.02 9.72
N GLY A 39 -1.60 0.74 8.42
CA GLY A 39 -2.51 1.46 7.54
C GLY A 39 -3.95 1.35 8.03
N LEU A 40 -4.38 0.15 8.42
CA LEU A 40 -5.71 -0.08 8.99
C LEU A 40 -5.91 0.60 10.36
N VAL A 41 -4.86 0.70 11.19
CA VAL A 41 -4.94 1.45 12.46
C VAL A 41 -5.16 2.94 12.18
N PHE A 42 -4.40 3.54 11.26
CA PHE A 42 -4.64 4.93 10.83
C PHE A 42 -6.00 5.10 10.17
N GLN A 43 -6.50 4.08 9.47
CA GLN A 43 -7.84 4.12 8.88
C GLN A 43 -8.95 4.14 9.93
N VAL A 44 -8.79 3.38 11.03
CA VAL A 44 -9.75 3.43 12.15
C VAL A 44 -9.78 4.82 12.74
N TRP A 45 -8.61 5.43 12.97
CA TRP A 45 -8.51 6.81 13.44
C TRP A 45 -9.14 7.82 12.45
N HIS A 46 -8.87 7.67 11.16
CA HIS A 46 -9.48 8.49 10.12
C HIS A 46 -11.01 8.41 10.13
N ASN A 47 -11.57 7.19 10.20
CA ASN A 47 -13.03 6.98 10.26
C ASN A 47 -13.64 7.53 11.55
N PHE A 48 -12.91 7.50 12.67
CA PHE A 48 -13.36 8.14 13.90
C PHE A 48 -13.47 9.66 13.71
N CYS A 49 -12.45 10.30 13.16
CA CYS A 49 -12.46 11.74 12.93
C CYS A 49 -13.49 12.22 11.90
N LEU A 50 -13.85 11.38 10.92
CA LEU A 50 -14.89 11.68 9.94
C LEU A 50 -16.31 11.42 10.44
N ASN A 51 -16.48 10.88 11.66
CA ASN A 51 -17.79 10.52 12.16
C ASN A 51 -18.58 11.81 12.52
N PRO A 52 -19.79 12.04 11.94
CA PRO A 52 -20.57 13.24 12.24
C PRO A 52 -20.94 13.40 13.71
N TYR A 53 -21.01 12.32 14.49
CA TYR A 53 -21.25 12.38 15.93
C TYR A 53 -20.04 12.89 16.72
N VAL A 54 -18.83 12.75 16.18
CA VAL A 54 -17.59 13.29 16.78
C VAL A 54 -17.54 14.81 16.61
N ASP A 55 -18.03 15.34 15.48
CA ASP A 55 -18.15 16.79 15.27
C ASP A 55 -19.19 17.44 16.21
N GLN A 56 -20.12 16.66 16.74
CA GLN A 56 -21.10 17.12 17.73
C GLN A 56 -20.55 17.15 19.15
N LEU A 57 -19.38 16.55 19.41
CA LEU A 57 -18.73 16.64 20.71
C LEU A 57 -18.30 18.08 20.96
N ASP A 58 -18.56 18.59 22.17
CA ASP A 58 -18.07 19.90 22.61
C ASP A 58 -16.57 19.85 22.95
N ALA A 59 -15.77 19.37 21.98
CA ALA A 59 -14.34 19.23 22.10
C ALA A 59 -13.63 20.47 21.54
N PRO A 60 -12.54 20.93 22.18
CA PRO A 60 -11.73 22.03 21.68
C PRO A 60 -10.79 21.57 20.54
N ILE A 61 -11.21 20.61 19.73
CA ILE A 61 -10.42 19.97 18.67
C ILE A 61 -11.24 19.95 17.38
N ASP A 62 -10.64 20.36 16.28
CA ASP A 62 -11.18 20.13 14.94
C ASP A 62 -10.64 18.78 14.42
N PHE A 63 -11.48 17.74 14.51
CA PHE A 63 -11.09 16.38 14.14
C PHE A 63 -10.83 16.23 12.64
N LEU A 64 -11.52 17.01 11.79
CA LEU A 64 -11.33 16.99 10.34
C LEU A 64 -9.97 17.58 9.94
N ASP A 65 -9.53 18.62 10.64
CA ASP A 65 -8.18 19.14 10.49
C ASP A 65 -7.16 18.15 11.06
N VAL A 66 -7.33 17.71 12.31
CA VAL A 66 -6.33 16.85 12.98
C VAL A 66 -6.07 15.55 12.20
N GLN A 67 -7.11 14.93 11.63
CA GLN A 67 -6.95 13.68 10.88
C GLN A 67 -6.07 13.83 9.64
N TYR A 68 -5.95 15.03 9.06
CA TYR A 68 -5.19 15.21 7.83
C TYR A 68 -3.73 14.82 8.02
N LEU A 69 -3.08 15.32 9.08
CA LEU A 69 -1.70 14.97 9.43
C LEU A 69 -1.58 13.67 10.23
N THR A 70 -2.56 13.32 11.05
CA THR A 70 -2.45 12.16 11.95
C THR A 70 -2.97 10.86 11.35
N ALA A 71 -3.78 10.90 10.30
CA ALA A 71 -4.46 9.75 9.72
C ALA A 71 -4.26 9.66 8.20
N GLY A 72 -4.71 10.68 7.45
CA GLY A 72 -4.79 10.64 6.00
C GLY A 72 -3.43 10.46 5.32
N TRP A 73 -2.46 11.31 5.65
CA TRP A 73 -1.10 11.23 5.10
C TRP A 73 -0.34 9.97 5.55
N PRO A 74 -0.28 9.62 6.85
CA PRO A 74 0.30 8.36 7.29
C PRO A 74 -0.29 7.13 6.61
N ASN A 75 -1.62 7.04 6.49
CA ASN A 75 -2.29 5.95 5.79
C ASN A 75 -1.85 5.88 4.32
N SER A 76 -1.86 7.02 3.62
CA SER A 76 -1.47 7.12 2.22
C SER A 76 -0.03 6.65 1.95
N VAL A 77 0.89 6.90 2.89
CA VAL A 77 2.28 6.41 2.81
C VAL A 77 2.37 4.91 3.00
N LEU A 78 1.59 4.34 3.92
CA LEU A 78 1.58 2.90 4.18
C LEU A 78 1.00 2.11 3.00
N VAL A 79 -0.07 2.63 2.38
CA VAL A 79 -0.60 2.14 1.09
C VAL A 79 0.51 2.08 0.04
N ARG A 80 1.27 3.17 -0.10
CA ARG A 80 2.34 3.27 -1.09
C ARG A 80 3.50 2.32 -0.78
N ILE A 81 3.84 2.12 0.49
CA ILE A 81 4.81 1.12 0.93
C ILE A 81 4.35 -0.29 0.51
N THR A 82 3.10 -0.68 0.78
CA THR A 82 2.53 -1.96 0.31
C THR A 82 2.63 -2.10 -1.22
N GLY A 83 2.38 -1.02 -1.96
CA GLY A 83 2.59 -0.93 -3.41
C GLY A 83 4.03 -1.23 -3.84
N TRP A 84 5.01 -0.53 -3.28
CA TRP A 84 6.44 -0.73 -3.60
C TRP A 84 6.98 -2.10 -3.18
N ILE A 85 6.51 -2.65 -2.06
CA ILE A 85 6.83 -4.04 -1.68
C ILE A 85 6.27 -5.01 -2.73
N THR A 86 5.07 -4.76 -3.25
CA THR A 86 4.47 -5.57 -4.31
C THR A 86 5.26 -5.47 -5.63
N VAL A 87 5.74 -4.27 -5.99
CA VAL A 87 6.69 -4.09 -7.11
C VAL A 87 7.92 -4.96 -6.92
N TYR A 88 8.53 -4.92 -5.73
CA TYR A 88 9.71 -5.72 -5.42
C TYR A 88 9.43 -7.23 -5.54
N VAL A 89 8.35 -7.72 -4.95
CA VAL A 89 8.01 -9.16 -4.95
C VAL A 89 7.69 -9.65 -6.37
N THR A 90 6.97 -8.86 -7.16
CA THR A 90 6.68 -9.22 -8.56
C THR A 90 7.94 -9.20 -9.42
N ALA A 91 8.84 -8.25 -9.23
CA ALA A 91 10.16 -8.20 -9.89
C ALA A 91 11.04 -9.39 -9.49
N GLU A 92 11.12 -9.72 -8.20
CA GLU A 92 11.83 -10.91 -7.68
C GLU A 92 11.33 -12.18 -8.38
N ARG A 93 10.01 -12.31 -8.56
CA ARG A 93 9.40 -13.45 -9.25
C ARG A 93 9.70 -13.45 -10.74
N CYS A 94 9.67 -12.31 -11.41
CA CYS A 94 10.10 -12.21 -12.80
C CYS A 94 11.55 -12.68 -12.98
N LEU A 95 12.45 -12.25 -12.10
CA LEU A 95 13.85 -12.66 -12.10
C LEU A 95 14.02 -14.15 -11.83
N SER A 96 13.24 -14.73 -10.92
CA SER A 96 13.30 -16.17 -10.63
C SER A 96 12.95 -17.04 -11.85
N ILE A 97 12.10 -16.52 -12.75
CA ILE A 97 11.76 -17.19 -14.01
C ILE A 97 12.79 -16.92 -15.10
N ALA A 98 13.33 -15.70 -15.17
CA ALA A 98 14.27 -15.29 -16.21
C ALA A 98 15.69 -15.84 -16.02
N VAL A 99 16.19 -15.88 -14.78
CA VAL A 99 17.58 -16.25 -14.44
C VAL A 99 17.64 -17.24 -13.26
N PRO A 100 17.06 -18.45 -13.40
CA PRO A 100 16.90 -19.41 -12.28
C PRO A 100 18.22 -19.86 -11.64
N LEU A 101 19.32 -19.90 -12.40
CA LEU A 101 20.64 -20.33 -11.89
C LEU A 101 21.30 -19.28 -10.99
N LYS A 102 21.04 -17.99 -11.23
CA LYS A 102 21.67 -16.88 -10.50
C LYS A 102 20.77 -16.28 -9.42
N ILE A 103 19.48 -16.63 -9.38
CA ILE A 103 18.52 -15.99 -8.47
C ILE A 103 18.93 -16.05 -6.99
N LYS A 104 19.48 -17.18 -6.54
CA LYS A 104 19.94 -17.36 -5.14
C LYS A 104 21.16 -16.50 -4.79
N GLN A 105 21.93 -16.06 -5.79
CA GLN A 105 23.07 -15.16 -5.62
C GLN A 105 22.63 -13.69 -5.72
N ILE A 106 21.62 -13.40 -6.53
CA ILE A 106 21.07 -12.06 -6.72
C ILE A 106 20.22 -11.67 -5.50
N VAL A 107 19.23 -12.50 -5.18
CA VAL A 107 18.24 -12.30 -4.12
C VAL A 107 18.67 -13.10 -2.90
N THR A 108 19.18 -12.40 -1.90
CA THR A 108 19.52 -12.98 -0.60
C THR A 108 18.67 -12.33 0.50
N PRO A 109 18.37 -13.02 1.62
CA PRO A 109 17.51 -12.49 2.66
C PRO A 109 18.00 -11.15 3.23
N ARG A 110 19.32 -10.97 3.36
CA ARG A 110 19.92 -9.71 3.81
C ARG A 110 19.68 -8.56 2.84
N ARG A 111 19.82 -8.81 1.53
CA ARG A 111 19.52 -7.81 0.49
C ARG A 111 18.03 -7.50 0.44
N THR A 112 17.17 -8.51 0.54
CA THR A 112 15.72 -8.32 0.64
C THR A 112 15.37 -7.43 1.83
N ALA A 113 15.88 -7.73 3.03
CA ALA A 113 15.64 -6.91 4.21
C ALA A 113 16.13 -5.46 4.02
N ALA A 114 17.33 -5.25 3.46
CA ALA A 114 17.84 -3.93 3.17
C ALA A 114 16.95 -3.15 2.19
N ILE A 115 16.46 -3.80 1.11
CA ILE A 115 15.54 -3.20 0.13
C ILE A 115 14.21 -2.85 0.80
N LEU A 116 13.65 -3.74 1.62
CA LEU A 116 12.39 -3.49 2.33
C LEU A 116 12.53 -2.31 3.30
N VAL A 117 13.60 -2.26 4.10
CA VAL A 117 13.90 -1.12 4.98
C VAL A 117 14.05 0.16 4.18
N PHE A 118 14.76 0.12 3.05
CA PHE A 118 14.90 1.27 2.16
C PHE A 118 13.55 1.77 1.63
N ILE A 119 12.66 0.86 1.21
CA ILE A 119 11.29 1.19 0.77
C ILE A 119 10.53 1.90 1.89
N TYR A 120 10.62 1.41 3.13
CA TYR A 120 9.99 2.08 4.28
C TYR A 120 10.57 3.47 4.53
N VAL A 121 11.89 3.58 4.61
CA VAL A 121 12.58 4.84 4.93
C VAL A 121 12.30 5.92 3.89
N ILE A 122 12.42 5.61 2.60
CA ILE A 122 12.22 6.61 1.54
C ILE A 122 10.77 7.11 1.50
N ASN A 123 9.79 6.22 1.70
CA ASN A 123 8.39 6.57 1.70
C ASN A 123 7.98 7.32 2.97
N ILE A 124 8.54 7.00 4.14
CA ILE A 124 8.28 7.76 5.37
C ILE A 124 8.96 9.13 5.30
N ALA A 125 10.20 9.20 4.84
CA ALA A 125 10.95 10.46 4.69
C ALA A 125 10.25 11.45 3.74
N SER A 126 9.49 10.94 2.75
CA SER A 126 8.68 11.80 1.87
C SER A 126 7.60 12.62 2.58
N LEU A 127 7.28 12.31 3.84
CA LEU A 127 6.38 13.11 4.67
C LEU A 127 7.07 14.29 5.35
N LEU A 128 8.40 14.32 5.44
CA LEU A 128 9.12 15.37 6.15
C LEU A 128 8.74 16.78 5.65
N PRO A 129 8.72 17.07 4.33
CA PRO A 129 8.36 18.40 3.86
C PRO A 129 6.95 18.83 4.27
N LEU A 130 6.01 17.87 4.32
CA LEU A 130 4.65 18.11 4.78
C LEU A 130 4.62 18.50 6.26
N TYR A 131 5.26 17.73 7.13
CA TYR A 131 5.28 18.03 8.57
C TYR A 131 6.13 19.25 8.94
N PHE A 132 7.06 19.67 8.08
CA PHE A 132 7.74 20.96 8.25
C PHE A 132 6.83 22.14 7.88
N SER A 133 5.99 21.97 6.87
CA SER A 133 5.09 23.01 6.35
C SER A 133 3.80 23.15 7.15
N ALA A 134 3.22 22.03 7.59
CA ALA A 134 1.97 21.97 8.33
C ALA A 134 2.23 21.62 9.81
N TYR A 135 1.60 22.35 10.72
CA TYR A 135 1.76 22.20 12.17
C TYR A 135 0.43 22.37 12.88
N PHE A 136 0.31 21.88 14.11
CA PHE A 136 -0.90 22.09 14.89
C PHE A 136 -0.87 23.43 15.62
N SER A 137 -1.99 24.14 15.62
CA SER A 137 -2.18 25.39 16.36
C SER A 137 -3.63 25.58 16.80
N TRP A 138 -3.82 26.50 17.74
CA TRP A 138 -5.13 26.99 18.13
C TRP A 138 -5.63 28.01 17.11
N ASN A 139 -6.69 27.67 16.38
CA ASN A 139 -7.28 28.48 15.32
C ASN A 139 -8.64 29.00 15.76
N PHE A 140 -8.91 30.29 15.53
CA PHE A 140 -10.23 30.88 15.79
C PHE A 140 -11.13 30.67 14.57
N TYR A 141 -12.30 30.07 14.78
CA TYR A 141 -13.32 29.80 13.76
C TYR A 141 -14.46 30.81 13.91
N PRO A 142 -14.51 31.89 13.09
CA PRO A 142 -15.47 32.98 13.27
C PRO A 142 -16.93 32.53 13.17
N ALA A 143 -17.22 31.56 12.30
CA ALA A 143 -18.56 31.02 12.10
C ALA A 143 -19.15 30.34 13.35
N GLN A 144 -18.29 29.86 14.25
CA GLN A 144 -18.68 29.17 15.48
C GLN A 144 -18.35 30.00 16.72
N ASN A 145 -17.73 31.18 16.54
CA ASN A 145 -17.19 32.04 17.60
C ASN A 145 -16.36 31.25 18.65
N ARG A 146 -15.51 30.33 18.19
CA ARG A 146 -14.78 29.38 19.03
C ARG A 146 -13.35 29.18 18.54
N THR A 147 -12.43 28.97 19.47
CA THR A 147 -11.05 28.58 19.17
C THR A 147 -10.92 27.06 19.29
N LYS A 148 -10.47 26.38 18.24
CA LYS A 148 -10.26 24.92 18.22
C LYS A 148 -8.81 24.60 17.86
N PHE A 149 -8.32 23.48 18.36
CA PHE A 149 -7.04 22.91 17.98
C PHE A 149 -7.16 22.23 16.63
N GLY A 150 -6.42 22.72 15.64
CA GLY A 150 -6.48 22.27 14.25
C GLY A 150 -5.14 22.44 13.54
N ILE A 151 -5.16 22.39 12.21
CA ILE A 151 -3.95 22.53 11.40
C ILE A 151 -3.76 23.99 10.99
N SER A 152 -2.50 24.43 11.03
CA SER A 152 -2.03 25.63 10.36
C SER A 152 -0.85 25.32 9.46
N PHE A 153 -0.61 26.22 8.51
CA PHE A 153 0.46 26.09 7.54
C PHE A 153 1.42 27.28 7.65
N ARG A 154 2.69 27.03 7.39
CA ARG A 154 3.70 28.09 7.27
C ARG A 154 3.51 28.86 5.96
N SER A 155 4.13 30.04 5.86
CA SER A 155 4.20 30.84 4.62
C SER A 155 4.67 29.96 3.44
N ASN A 156 4.13 30.19 2.23
CA ASN A 156 4.31 29.38 1.02
C ASN A 156 3.56 28.03 1.01
N LYS A 157 2.42 27.94 1.72
CA LYS A 157 1.53 26.77 1.76
C LYS A 157 1.28 26.16 0.37
N LEU A 158 0.81 26.97 -0.59
CA LEU A 158 0.34 26.48 -1.89
C LEU A 158 1.45 25.82 -2.71
N GLU A 159 2.64 26.42 -2.74
CA GLU A 159 3.79 25.89 -3.48
C GLU A 159 4.31 24.59 -2.86
N ILE A 160 4.42 24.56 -1.53
CA ILE A 160 4.91 23.37 -0.81
C ILE A 160 3.91 22.23 -0.91
N GLU A 161 2.62 22.51 -0.72
CA GLU A 161 1.54 21.52 -0.84
C GLU A 161 1.47 20.93 -2.25
N TYR A 162 1.59 21.77 -3.29
CA TYR A 162 1.65 21.31 -4.68
C TYR A 162 2.84 20.39 -4.93
N LEU A 163 4.05 20.79 -4.51
CA LEU A 163 5.26 19.98 -4.69
C LEU A 163 5.16 18.63 -3.98
N ILE A 164 4.67 18.62 -2.74
CA ILE A 164 4.47 17.39 -1.97
C ILE A 164 3.44 16.50 -2.68
N PHE A 165 2.29 17.07 -3.04
CA PHE A 165 1.22 16.30 -3.67
C PHE A 165 1.70 15.68 -4.98
N THR A 166 2.33 16.46 -5.86
CA THR A 166 2.87 15.98 -7.14
C THR A 166 3.94 14.90 -6.94
N PHE A 167 4.87 15.08 -5.99
CA PHE A 167 5.89 14.08 -5.70
C PHE A 167 5.27 12.75 -5.21
N GLN A 168 4.32 12.84 -4.30
CA GLN A 168 3.64 11.68 -3.71
C GLN A 168 2.77 10.94 -4.73
N ALA A 169 2.01 11.69 -5.54
CA ALA A 169 1.22 11.15 -6.64
C ALA A 169 2.12 10.46 -7.67
N SER A 170 3.25 11.06 -8.03
CA SER A 170 4.22 10.48 -8.97
C SER A 170 4.75 9.14 -8.46
N LEU A 171 5.17 9.05 -7.19
CA LEU A 171 5.63 7.78 -6.62
C LEU A 171 4.54 6.70 -6.62
N ALA A 172 3.29 7.07 -6.34
CA ALA A 172 2.16 6.14 -6.37
C ALA A 172 1.85 5.64 -7.80
N ILE A 173 1.83 6.54 -8.78
CA ILE A 173 1.60 6.22 -10.19
C ILE A 173 2.71 5.31 -10.72
N ILE A 174 3.98 5.63 -10.43
CA ILE A 174 5.13 4.81 -10.82
C ILE A 174 5.02 3.41 -10.22
N ALA A 175 4.76 3.31 -8.91
CA ALA A 175 4.60 2.02 -8.25
C ALA A 175 3.49 1.19 -8.91
N PHE A 176 2.32 1.80 -9.14
CA PHE A 176 1.17 1.16 -9.77
C PHE A 176 1.48 0.67 -11.19
N ALA A 177 2.10 1.51 -12.02
CA ALA A 177 2.54 1.13 -13.36
C ALA A 177 3.54 -0.03 -13.32
N CYS A 178 4.52 0.00 -12.42
CA CYS A 178 5.47 -1.09 -12.23
C CYS A 178 4.78 -2.40 -11.82
N VAL A 179 3.79 -2.36 -10.90
CA VAL A 179 3.02 -3.56 -10.51
C VAL A 179 2.30 -4.13 -11.72
N ILE A 180 1.63 -3.32 -12.54
CA ILE A 180 0.95 -3.78 -13.75
C ILE A 180 1.93 -4.43 -14.72
N ILE A 181 3.04 -3.76 -15.01
CA ILE A 181 4.06 -4.24 -15.96
C ILE A 181 4.65 -5.57 -15.48
N PHE A 182 5.15 -5.62 -14.24
CA PHE A 182 5.78 -6.83 -13.71
C PHE A 182 4.79 -7.98 -13.54
N THR A 183 3.55 -7.71 -13.13
CA THR A 183 2.51 -8.74 -13.04
C THR A 183 2.18 -9.30 -14.43
N THR A 184 2.05 -8.44 -15.44
CA THR A 184 1.79 -8.86 -16.82
C THR A 184 2.95 -9.72 -17.35
N VAL A 185 4.19 -9.26 -17.19
CA VAL A 185 5.39 -10.01 -17.56
C VAL A 185 5.44 -11.35 -16.85
N LEU A 186 5.17 -11.38 -15.54
CA LEU A 186 5.16 -12.59 -14.73
C LEU A 186 4.16 -13.61 -15.25
N VAL A 187 2.92 -13.20 -15.53
CA VAL A 187 1.86 -14.07 -16.06
C VAL A 187 2.23 -14.62 -17.43
N VAL A 188 2.73 -13.78 -18.35
CA VAL A 188 3.13 -14.20 -19.69
C VAL A 188 4.28 -15.20 -19.64
N LYS A 189 5.33 -14.90 -18.87
CA LYS A 189 6.50 -15.78 -18.71
C LYS A 189 6.11 -17.11 -18.06
N LEU A 190 5.23 -17.09 -17.06
CA LEU A 190 4.72 -18.29 -16.41
C LEU A 190 3.95 -19.19 -17.39
N LYS A 191 3.05 -18.62 -18.19
CA LYS A 191 2.30 -19.37 -19.23
C LYS A 191 3.26 -19.96 -20.27
N LYS A 192 4.25 -19.21 -20.74
CA LYS A 192 5.25 -19.70 -21.70
C LYS A 192 6.09 -20.85 -21.13
N LYS A 193 6.60 -20.71 -19.89
CA LYS A 193 7.38 -21.76 -19.20
C LYS A 193 6.53 -23.02 -18.97
N SER A 194 5.26 -22.86 -18.60
CA SER A 194 4.33 -23.98 -18.43
C SER A 194 4.03 -24.72 -19.74
N LYS A 195 3.85 -23.99 -20.86
CA LYS A 195 3.60 -24.58 -22.19
C LYS A 195 4.83 -25.34 -22.69
N TRP A 196 6.01 -24.72 -22.59
CA TRP A 196 7.29 -25.35 -22.95
C TRP A 196 7.52 -26.65 -22.17
N ARG A 197 7.31 -26.63 -20.85
CA ARG A 197 7.51 -27.85 -20.04
C ARG A 197 6.54 -28.96 -20.44
N ARG A 198 5.29 -28.63 -20.79
CA ARG A 198 4.31 -29.60 -21.28
C ARG A 198 4.68 -30.22 -22.63
N SER A 199 5.42 -29.50 -23.48
CA SER A 199 5.87 -30.02 -24.79
C SER A 199 7.17 -30.83 -24.74
N THR A 200 7.99 -30.71 -23.69
CA THR A 200 9.36 -31.24 -23.68
C THR A 200 9.60 -32.34 -22.63
N THR A 201 8.63 -32.65 -21.77
CA THR A 201 8.81 -33.63 -20.68
C THR A 201 8.02 -34.91 -20.96
N PHE A 202 8.72 -36.05 -21.07
CA PHE A 202 8.11 -37.38 -21.26
C PHE A 202 7.55 -37.94 -19.94
N ASP A 203 8.23 -37.73 -18.80
CA ASP A 203 7.75 -38.13 -17.47
C ASP A 203 6.91 -37.02 -16.81
N ARG A 204 5.59 -37.22 -16.84
CA ARG A 204 4.60 -36.26 -16.32
C ARG A 204 4.63 -36.18 -14.79
N GLU A 205 4.81 -37.30 -14.11
CA GLU A 205 4.60 -37.42 -12.65
C GLU A 205 5.72 -36.79 -11.80
N GLN A 206 6.99 -36.91 -12.20
CA GLN A 206 8.12 -36.38 -11.42
C GLN A 206 8.33 -34.86 -11.61
N SER A 207 7.87 -34.30 -12.74
CA SER A 207 7.96 -32.85 -13.01
C SER A 207 6.92 -32.02 -12.25
N ASP A 208 5.81 -32.63 -11.83
CA ASP A 208 4.67 -31.94 -11.24
C ASP A 208 4.83 -31.62 -9.75
N THR A 209 5.55 -32.45 -9.00
CA THR A 209 5.71 -32.29 -7.53
C THR A 209 6.63 -31.12 -7.15
N MET A 210 7.84 -31.03 -7.70
CA MET A 210 8.76 -29.88 -7.50
C MET A 210 8.21 -28.58 -8.12
N SER A 211 7.50 -28.68 -9.26
CA SER A 211 6.80 -27.57 -9.90
C SER A 211 5.68 -26.98 -9.05
N SER A 212 4.94 -27.81 -8.31
CA SER A 212 3.71 -27.39 -7.64
C SER A 212 3.96 -26.30 -6.59
N ARG A 213 5.08 -26.36 -5.86
CA ARG A 213 5.41 -25.43 -4.78
C ARG A 213 5.89 -24.07 -5.29
N GLU A 214 6.76 -24.05 -6.30
CA GLU A 214 7.20 -22.81 -6.96
C GLU A 214 6.01 -22.12 -7.63
N ARG A 215 5.16 -22.89 -8.32
CA ARG A 215 3.94 -22.41 -8.95
C ARG A 215 2.92 -21.86 -7.94
N LYS A 216 2.71 -22.52 -6.79
CA LYS A 216 1.85 -21.99 -5.71
C LYS A 216 2.33 -20.61 -5.25
N THR A 217 3.63 -20.44 -5.06
CA THR A 217 4.19 -19.17 -4.60
C THR A 217 4.10 -18.08 -5.67
N ILE A 218 4.34 -18.40 -6.94
CA ILE A 218 4.16 -17.44 -8.05
C ILE A 218 2.68 -17.05 -8.17
N ASN A 219 1.76 -18.02 -8.13
CA ASN A 219 0.33 -17.76 -8.19
C ASN A 219 -0.13 -16.85 -7.04
N MET A 220 0.36 -17.08 -5.83
CA MET A 220 0.09 -16.22 -4.67
C MET A 220 0.51 -14.77 -4.94
N VAL A 221 1.72 -14.55 -5.47
CA VAL A 221 2.19 -13.20 -5.83
C VAL A 221 1.33 -12.56 -6.91
N VAL A 222 0.93 -13.32 -7.95
CA VAL A 222 0.05 -12.81 -9.01
C VAL A 222 -1.31 -12.41 -8.44
N VAL A 223 -1.91 -13.21 -7.55
CA VAL A 223 -3.21 -12.90 -6.95
C VAL A 223 -3.11 -11.66 -6.06
N VAL A 224 -2.10 -11.58 -5.18
CA VAL A 224 -1.87 -10.40 -4.34
C VAL A 224 -1.69 -9.14 -5.18
N ALA A 225 -0.86 -9.20 -6.23
CA ALA A 225 -0.65 -8.06 -7.13
C ALA A 225 -1.93 -7.68 -7.89
N THR A 226 -2.73 -8.66 -8.33
CA THR A 226 -4.00 -8.40 -9.03
C THR A 226 -5.01 -7.74 -8.11
N VAL A 227 -5.15 -8.21 -6.87
CA VAL A 227 -6.03 -7.59 -5.86
C VAL A 227 -5.59 -6.16 -5.58
N LEU A 228 -4.28 -5.92 -5.45
CA LEU A 228 -3.73 -4.59 -5.26
C LEU A 228 -4.05 -3.67 -6.45
N ILE A 229 -3.88 -4.13 -7.69
CA ILE A 229 -4.20 -3.34 -8.89
C ILE A 229 -5.68 -2.90 -8.85
N VAL A 230 -6.60 -3.84 -8.62
CA VAL A 230 -8.04 -3.54 -8.56
C VAL A 230 -8.33 -2.54 -7.44
N CYS A 231 -7.79 -2.77 -6.25
CA CYS A 231 -8.07 -1.94 -5.08
C CYS A 231 -7.42 -0.55 -5.15
N TYR A 232 -6.26 -0.40 -5.80
CA TYR A 232 -5.56 0.88 -5.84
C TYR A 232 -5.93 1.71 -7.06
N THR A 233 -6.63 1.13 -8.04
CA THR A 233 -7.12 1.87 -9.22
C THR A 233 -7.88 3.15 -8.83
N PRO A 234 -8.87 3.13 -7.91
CA PRO A 234 -9.59 4.36 -7.54
C PRO A 234 -8.68 5.45 -6.99
N ALA A 235 -7.74 5.11 -6.10
CA ALA A 235 -6.84 6.08 -5.47
C ALA A 235 -5.85 6.68 -6.49
N VAL A 236 -5.34 5.87 -7.41
CA VAL A 236 -4.44 6.33 -8.47
C VAL A 236 -5.19 7.22 -9.47
N THR A 237 -6.41 6.84 -9.85
CA THR A 237 -7.28 7.69 -10.69
C THR A 237 -7.53 9.05 -10.02
N CYS A 238 -7.86 9.08 -8.72
CA CYS A 238 -8.02 10.33 -7.98
C CYS A 238 -6.76 11.18 -8.00
N SER A 239 -5.58 10.56 -7.85
CA SER A 239 -4.29 11.26 -7.86
C SER A 239 -3.99 11.88 -9.23
N ILE A 240 -4.30 11.15 -10.31
CA ILE A 240 -4.18 11.66 -11.69
C ILE A 240 -5.16 12.81 -11.92
N THR A 241 -6.43 12.66 -11.54
CA THR A 241 -7.45 13.71 -11.70
C THR A 241 -7.07 14.98 -10.94
N THR A 242 -6.56 14.85 -9.71
CA THR A 242 -6.09 16.01 -8.93
C THR A 242 -4.90 16.71 -9.59
N SER A 243 -4.05 15.96 -10.29
CA SER A 243 -2.90 16.53 -11.01
C SER A 243 -3.30 17.24 -12.32
N LEU A 244 -4.40 16.83 -12.94
CA LEU A 244 -4.90 17.37 -14.21
C LEU A 244 -5.89 18.53 -14.03
N THR A 245 -6.62 18.56 -12.93
CA THR A 245 -7.69 19.53 -12.67
C THR A 245 -7.51 20.17 -11.30
N SER A 246 -7.09 21.43 -11.28
CA SER A 246 -6.91 22.22 -10.04
C SER A 246 -8.22 22.42 -9.26
N ASP A 247 -9.37 22.34 -9.94
CA ASP A 247 -10.69 22.40 -9.29
C ASP A 247 -11.05 21.12 -8.51
N PHE A 248 -10.39 19.99 -8.80
CA PHE A 248 -10.55 18.71 -8.09
C PHE A 248 -9.50 18.59 -6.99
N GLY A 249 -9.73 19.26 -5.85
CA GLY A 249 -8.83 19.26 -4.71
C GLY A 249 -9.55 19.63 -3.40
N ILE A 250 -8.83 19.55 -2.28
CA ILE A 250 -9.39 19.79 -0.93
C ILE A 250 -10.03 21.18 -0.82
N THR A 251 -9.38 22.20 -1.39
CA THR A 251 -9.88 23.59 -1.44
C THR A 251 -10.48 23.97 -2.79
N GLY A 252 -10.64 23.01 -3.71
CA GLY A 252 -11.17 23.23 -5.05
C GLY A 252 -12.69 23.30 -5.07
N LYS A 253 -13.27 23.78 -6.18
CA LYS A 253 -14.74 23.84 -6.37
C LYS A 253 -15.42 22.48 -6.28
N GLN A 254 -14.67 21.40 -6.53
CA GLN A 254 -15.16 20.01 -6.47
C GLN A 254 -14.69 19.29 -5.20
N SER A 255 -14.51 19.99 -4.08
CA SER A 255 -14.06 19.40 -2.80
C SER A 255 -14.93 18.23 -2.33
N ASN A 256 -16.26 18.34 -2.43
CA ASN A 256 -17.19 17.26 -2.07
C ASN A 256 -16.96 16.00 -2.91
N LEU A 257 -16.73 16.17 -4.22
CA LEU A 257 -16.44 15.06 -5.12
C LEU A 257 -15.07 14.43 -4.82
N PHE A 258 -14.09 15.26 -4.47
CA PHE A 258 -12.77 14.83 -4.03
C PHE A 258 -12.85 13.97 -2.76
N HIS A 259 -13.59 14.41 -1.74
CA HIS A 259 -13.79 13.64 -0.50
C HIS A 259 -14.51 12.31 -0.76
N MET A 260 -15.55 12.32 -1.60
CA MET A 260 -16.26 11.11 -2.00
C MET A 260 -15.31 10.13 -2.71
N ALA A 261 -14.52 10.60 -3.67
CA ALA A 261 -13.62 9.75 -4.45
C ALA A 261 -12.48 9.16 -3.58
N TRP A 262 -11.90 9.95 -2.69
CA TRP A 262 -10.90 9.46 -1.73
C TRP A 262 -11.49 8.47 -0.71
N SER A 263 -12.76 8.62 -0.33
CA SER A 263 -13.45 7.65 0.52
C SER A 263 -13.48 6.24 -0.10
N PHE A 264 -13.68 6.15 -1.42
CA PHE A 264 -13.51 4.89 -2.13
C PHE A 264 -12.07 4.40 -2.09
N GLY A 265 -11.09 5.27 -2.31
CA GLY A 265 -9.66 4.90 -2.19
C GLY A 265 -9.33 4.25 -0.84
N PHE A 266 -9.77 4.86 0.26
CA PHE A 266 -9.61 4.34 1.61
C PHE A 266 -10.36 3.03 1.86
N LEU A 267 -11.58 2.90 1.32
CA LEU A 267 -12.37 1.67 1.41
C LEU A 267 -11.66 0.51 0.70
N PHE A 268 -11.23 0.71 -0.54
CA PHE A 268 -10.55 -0.32 -1.32
C PHE A 268 -9.17 -0.66 -0.73
N HIS A 269 -8.43 0.31 -0.18
CA HIS A 269 -7.24 0.00 0.61
C HIS A 269 -7.57 -0.94 1.76
N SER A 270 -8.62 -0.62 2.53
CA SER A 270 -9.03 -1.44 3.67
C SER A 270 -9.43 -2.86 3.24
N ILE A 271 -10.02 -3.01 2.06
CA ILE A 271 -10.36 -4.31 1.45
C ILE A 271 -9.09 -5.09 1.11
N ASN A 272 -8.14 -4.46 0.39
CA ASN A 272 -6.86 -5.07 0.04
C ASN A 272 -6.14 -5.61 1.28
N SER A 273 -5.96 -4.75 2.28
CA SER A 273 -5.26 -5.09 3.53
C SER A 273 -5.97 -6.18 4.33
N SER A 274 -7.31 -6.26 4.24
CA SER A 274 -8.11 -7.27 4.95
C SER A 274 -8.10 -8.64 4.25
N ILE A 275 -8.01 -8.67 2.92
CA ILE A 275 -8.05 -9.91 2.15
C ILE A 275 -6.71 -10.68 2.22
N SER A 276 -5.60 -10.00 2.53
CA SER A 276 -4.25 -10.59 2.61
C SER A 276 -4.20 -11.90 3.41
N ILE A 277 -4.81 -11.99 4.59
CA ILE A 277 -4.84 -13.23 5.39
C ILE A 277 -5.53 -14.40 4.67
N LEU A 278 -6.65 -14.14 3.99
CA LEU A 278 -7.39 -15.19 3.29
C LEU A 278 -6.60 -15.73 2.10
N LEU A 279 -5.87 -14.85 1.41
CA LEU A 279 -4.96 -15.22 0.34
C LEU A 279 -3.81 -16.07 0.88
N TYR A 280 -3.22 -15.66 2.00
CA TYR A 280 -2.09 -16.36 2.59
C TYR A 280 -2.51 -17.74 3.10
N TYR A 281 -3.63 -17.84 3.81
CA TYR A 281 -4.20 -19.10 4.29
C TYR A 281 -4.53 -20.08 3.15
N ARG A 282 -5.12 -19.62 2.04
CA ARG A 282 -5.48 -20.53 0.93
C ARG A 282 -4.29 -20.92 0.05
N MET A 283 -3.30 -20.05 -0.12
CA MET A 283 -2.31 -20.20 -1.19
C MET A 283 -0.90 -20.54 -0.70
N SER A 284 -0.57 -20.22 0.56
CA SER A 284 0.71 -20.59 1.15
C SER A 284 0.66 -22.02 1.67
N SER A 285 1.60 -22.86 1.22
CA SER A 285 1.65 -24.27 1.64
C SER A 285 2.18 -24.48 3.07
N LYS A 286 2.55 -23.40 3.77
CA LYS A 286 3.22 -23.42 5.08
C LYS A 286 2.50 -22.58 6.14
N TYR A 287 1.43 -21.91 5.72
CA TYR A 287 0.61 -21.02 6.53
C TYR A 287 -0.47 -21.84 7.23
#